data_AF-A0A448ZY06-F1
#
_entry.id   AF-A0A448ZY06-F1
#
_cell.length_a   1.000
_cell.length_b   1.000
_cell.length_c   1.000
_cell.angle_alpha   90.00
_cell.angle_beta   90.00
_cell.angle_gamma   90.00
#
_symmetry.space_group_name_H-M   'P 1'
#
loop_
_entity.id
_entity.type
_entity.pdbx_description
1 polymer ?
#
loop_
_entity_poly.entity_id
_entity_poly.type
_entity_poly.pdbx_seq_one_letter_code
_entity_poly.pdbx_strand_id
1 'polypeptide(L)' 'MNVRDVILKELRKFSNKEISDDSNIKDLNIDSLDLLQLVVTLEKNMQISISDEELLSIKTVKDIINIINKKKN' A
#
# COMPACT_ATOMS: atom_id res chain seq x y z
N MET A 1 5.24 16.06 -1.55
CA MET A 1 4.18 15.20 -0.98
C MET A 1 4.61 13.75 -1.08
N ASN A 2 5.01 13.15 0.04
CA ASN A 2 5.57 11.79 0.07
C ASN A 2 4.47 10.75 -0.17
N VAL A 3 4.73 9.80 -1.05
CA VAL A 3 3.78 8.70 -1.31
C VAL A 3 3.49 7.88 -0.06
N ARG A 4 4.53 7.66 0.75
CA ARG A 4 4.44 7.02 2.06
C ARG A 4 3.29 7.59 2.90
N ASP A 5 3.18 8.91 2.98
CA ASP A 5 2.21 9.58 3.85
C ASP A 5 0.77 9.24 3.49
N VAL A 6 0.44 9.27 2.19
CA VAL A 6 -0.92 8.96 1.72
C VAL A 6 -1.24 7.49 1.93
N ILE A 7 -0.28 6.60 1.66
CA ILE A 7 -0.40 5.16 1.88
C ILE A 7 -0.64 4.88 3.37
N LEU A 8 0.22 5.38 4.25
CA LEU A 8 0.08 5.25 5.70
C LEU A 8 -1.25 5.79 6.21
N LYS A 9 -1.72 6.91 5.67
CA LYS A 9 -3.00 7.51 6.06
C LYS A 9 -4.20 6.67 5.64
N GLU A 10 -4.17 6.10 4.44
CA GLU A 10 -5.24 5.22 3.98
C GLU A 10 -5.20 3.86 4.67
N LEU A 11 -4.01 3.23 4.85
CA LEU A 11 -3.95 1.99 5.62
C LEU A 11 -4.39 2.19 7.08
N ARG A 12 -4.13 3.34 7.70
CA ARG A 12 -4.65 3.65 9.05
C ARG A 12 -6.18 3.68 9.13
N LYS A 13 -6.89 3.83 8.00
CA LYS A 13 -8.36 3.69 7.97
C LYS A 13 -8.81 2.23 7.95
N PHE A 14 -8.03 1.36 7.30
CA PHE A 14 -8.31 -0.07 7.22
C PHE A 14 -7.81 -0.85 8.44
N SER A 15 -6.76 -0.34 9.10
CA SER A 15 -6.16 -0.96 10.27
C SER A 15 -5.89 0.08 11.35
N ASN A 16 -6.48 -0.12 12.52
CA ASN A 16 -6.35 0.79 13.67
C ASN A 16 -5.05 0.54 14.48
N LYS A 17 -4.17 -0.33 13.96
CA LYS A 17 -2.87 -0.70 14.54
C LYS A 17 -1.75 0.23 14.08
N GLU A 18 -0.66 0.24 14.85
CA GLU A 18 0.57 0.91 14.46
C GLU A 18 1.15 0.20 13.22
N ILE A 19 1.09 0.89 12.08
CA ILE A 19 1.55 0.36 10.81
C ILE A 19 3.05 0.61 10.71
N SER A 20 3.83 -0.41 11.03
CA SER A 20 5.26 -0.42 10.70
C SER A 20 5.45 -0.79 9.24
N ASP A 21 6.54 -0.32 8.65
CA ASP A 21 6.95 -0.73 7.30
C ASP A 21 7.08 -2.26 7.21
N ASP A 22 7.65 -2.91 8.24
CA ASP A 22 7.78 -4.36 8.29
C ASP A 22 6.48 -5.11 8.65
N SER A 23 5.38 -4.41 8.95
CA SER A 23 4.11 -5.07 9.24
C SER A 23 3.54 -5.73 7.99
N ASN A 24 3.16 -7.01 8.14
CA ASN A 24 2.50 -7.75 7.08
C ASN A 24 1.04 -7.32 6.98
N ILE A 25 0.53 -7.18 5.76
CA ILE A 25 -0.87 -6.82 5.50
C ILE A 25 -1.81 -7.86 6.15
N LYS A 26 -1.40 -9.14 6.15
CA LYS A 26 -2.13 -10.22 6.85
C LYS A 26 -2.16 -10.05 8.37
N ASP A 27 -1.12 -9.47 8.97
CA ASP A 27 -1.04 -9.25 10.42
C ASP A 27 -1.88 -8.03 10.86
N LEU A 28 -1.98 -7.06 9.94
CA LEU A 28 -2.79 -5.85 10.07
C LEU A 28 -4.30 -6.10 9.93
N ASN A 29 -4.75 -7.35 9.76
CA ASN A 29 -6.16 -7.67 9.47
C ASN A 29 -6.67 -6.95 8.21
N ILE A 30 -5.79 -6.68 7.25
CA ILE A 30 -6.19 -6.17 5.95
C ILE A 30 -6.43 -7.38 5.07
N ASP A 31 -7.68 -7.58 4.67
CA ASP A 31 -8.04 -8.61 3.71
C ASP A 31 -7.54 -8.25 2.31
N SER A 32 -7.35 -9.26 1.46
CA SER A 32 -6.87 -9.07 0.09
C SER A 32 -7.73 -8.09 -0.72
N LEU A 33 -9.00 -7.97 -0.39
CA LEU A 33 -9.95 -7.00 -0.97
C LEU A 33 -9.67 -5.56 -0.54
N ASP A 34 -9.41 -5.32 0.75
CA ASP A 34 -9.08 -4.00 1.28
C ASP A 34 -7.74 -3.50 0.72
N LEU A 35 -6.75 -4.40 0.61
CA LEU A 35 -5.49 -4.09 -0.04
C LEU A 35 -5.66 -3.72 -1.52
N LEU A 36 -6.46 -4.49 -2.27
CA LEU A 36 -6.69 -4.22 -3.69
C LEU A 36 -7.33 -2.84 -3.88
N GLN A 37 -8.36 -2.52 -3.07
CA GLN A 37 -9.07 -1.24 -3.15
C GLN A 37 -8.18 -0.06 -2.76
N LEU A 38 -7.36 -0.23 -1.73
CA LEU A 38 -6.36 0.74 -1.31
C LEU A 38 -5.35 1.01 -2.44
N VAL A 39 -4.77 -0.04 -3.02
CA VAL A 39 -3.78 0.08 -4.10
C VAL A 39 -4.38 0.80 -5.31
N VAL A 40 -5.56 0.37 -5.79
CA VAL A 40 -6.25 1.01 -6.93
C VAL A 40 -6.57 2.49 -6.65
N THR A 41 -6.95 2.82 -5.42
CA THR A 41 -7.21 4.20 -5.01
C THR A 41 -5.95 5.05 -5.03
N LEU A 42 -4.84 4.50 -4.53
CA LEU A 42 -3.53 5.14 -4.54
C LEU A 42 -3.01 5.30 -5.97
N GLU A 43 -3.17 4.28 -6.82
CA GLU A 43 -2.81 4.31 -8.23
C GLU A 43 -3.48 5.47 -8.95
N LYS A 44 -4.80 5.58 -8.79
CA LYS A 44 -5.59 6.69 -9.36
C LYS A 44 -5.22 8.04 -8.78
N ASN A 45 -5.08 8.15 -7.45
CA ASN A 45 -4.74 9.42 -6.80
C ASN A 45 -3.35 9.92 -7.19
N MET A 46 -2.41 9.01 -7.46
CA MET A 46 -1.02 9.36 -7.76
C MET A 46 -0.66 9.26 -9.24
N GLN A 47 -1.59 8.85 -10.11
CA GLN A 47 -1.34 8.56 -11.53
C GLN A 47 -0.14 7.63 -11.73
N ILE A 48 -0.01 6.62 -10.88
CA ILE A 48 0.98 5.56 -11.00
C ILE A 48 0.29 4.30 -11.52
N SER A 49 1.06 3.38 -12.09
CA SER A 49 0.57 2.07 -12.50
C SER A 49 1.44 0.98 -11.89
N ILE A 50 0.82 0.18 -11.03
CA ILE A 50 1.34 -1.01 -10.36
C ILE A 50 0.82 -2.20 -11.17
N SER A 51 1.72 -3.08 -11.59
CA SER A 51 1.34 -4.27 -12.34
C SER A 51 0.75 -5.32 -11.39
N ASP A 52 -0.11 -6.21 -11.88
CA ASP A 52 -0.62 -7.34 -11.11
C ASP A 52 0.51 -8.16 -10.47
N GLU A 53 1.65 -8.30 -11.15
CA GLU A 53 2.84 -8.99 -10.62
C GLU A 53 3.40 -8.31 -9.36
N GLU A 54 3.47 -6.98 -9.37
CA GLU A 54 3.92 -6.18 -8.23
C GLU A 54 2.90 -6.28 -7.09
N LEU A 55 1.60 -6.25 -7.42
CA LEU A 55 0.49 -6.41 -6.47
C LEU A 55 0.44 -7.80 -5.84
N LEU A 56 0.77 -8.85 -6.60
CA LEU A 56 0.90 -10.22 -6.13
C LEU A 56 2.17 -10.43 -5.29
N SER A 57 3.23 -9.67 -5.59
CA SER A 57 4.51 -9.69 -4.86
C SER A 57 4.43 -8.89 -3.54
N ILE A 58 3.48 -7.96 -3.43
CA ILE A 58 3.20 -7.22 -2.21
C ILE A 58 2.78 -8.18 -1.08
N LYS A 59 3.66 -8.29 -0.08
CA LYS A 59 3.40 -9.04 1.17
C LYS A 59 3.41 -8.13 2.39
N THR A 60 4.09 -7.00 2.31
CA THR A 60 4.21 -6.03 3.40
C THR A 60 3.78 -4.64 2.95
N VAL A 61 3.47 -3.78 3.92
CA VAL A 61 3.17 -2.37 3.65
C VAL A 61 4.39 -1.67 3.02
N LYS A 62 5.58 -2.05 3.45
CA LYS A 62 6.85 -1.57 2.87
C LYS A 62 7.01 -1.92 1.39
N ASP A 63 6.58 -3.09 0.93
CA ASP A 63 6.61 -3.43 -0.49
C ASP A 63 5.76 -2.47 -1.32
N ILE A 64 4.51 -2.24 -0.92
CA ILE A 64 3.60 -1.29 -1.60
C ILE A 64 4.26 0.09 -1.68
N ILE A 65 4.71 0.57 -0.53
CA ILE A 65 5.38 1.86 -0.40
C ILE A 65 6.59 1.94 -1.33
N ASN A 66 7.41 0.89 -1.36
CA ASN A 66 8.66 0.85 -2.11
C ASN A 66 8.40 0.84 -3.62
N ILE A 67 7.46 0.02 -4.09
CA ILE A 67 7.06 -0.06 -5.50
C ILE A 67 6.58 1.29 -5.98
N ILE A 68 5.69 1.92 -5.21
CA ILE A 68 5.15 3.22 -5.58
C ILE A 68 6.23 4.30 -5.54
N ASN A 69 7.09 4.28 -4.52
CA ASN A 69 8.17 5.25 -4.42
C ASN A 69 9.18 5.12 -5.58
N LYS A 70 9.44 3.89 -6.04
CA LYS A 70 10.24 3.62 -7.25
C LYS A 70 9.60 4.16 -8.52
N LYS A 71 8.27 4.11 -8.64
CA LYS A 71 7.52 4.61 -9.81
C LYS A 71 7.41 6.14 -9.85
N LYS A 72 7.58 6.81 -8.70
CA LYS A 72 7.45 8.27 -8.55
C LYS A 72 8.80 9.00 -8.58
N ASN A 73 9.92 8.27 -8.60
CA ASN A 73 11.28 8.82 -8.73
C ASN A 73 11.74 8.70 -10.19
#